data_AF-A0A8C5BUH1-F1
#
_entry.id   AF-A0A8C5BUH1-F1
#
_cell.length_a   1.000
_cell.length_b   1.000
_cell.length_c   1.000
_cell.angle_alpha   90.00
_cell.angle_beta   90.00
_cell.angle_gamma   90.00
#
_symmetry.space_group_name_H-M   'P 1'
#
loop_
_entity.id
_entity.type
_entity.pdbx_description
1 polymer ?
#
loop_
_entity_poly.entity_id
_entity_poly.type
_entity_poly.pdbx_seq_one_letter_code
_entity_poly.pdbx_strand_id
1 'polypeptide(L)'
;MSSRLMTITDSIERCLKKGKGEEQSAAASLACLLCIQLGSGIESEEVLKTLKPLFMSILADTSANVQARQAVAKTLGLCTLVAEDDILDVHATMESFERLFVHSYARGDGSRPAIGPQVSALHTNALLSWALLLTICTASQIREVLRKHLPRLPSLLESEHVSMRIAAGETISLLFELARDMDAEFEFEDGEVLCDKLSALATDCNKHRTKVDKRKQRSVFRDVLRAVEANEFIRDVFELGPPMLVDSATLKAMKISRLERHLYNSAAFKARTKARNKFRDKRVDVGEF
;
A
#
# COMPACT_ATOMS: atom_id res chain seq x y z
N MET A 1 21.53 26.93 -4.88
CA MET A 1 20.58 25.83 -5.09
C MET A 1 19.15 26.35 -5.20
N SER A 2 18.69 27.19 -4.26
CA SER A 2 17.35 27.83 -4.26
C SER A 2 16.82 28.32 -5.63
N SER A 3 17.58 29.10 -6.41
CA SER A 3 17.12 29.58 -7.74
C SER A 3 16.75 28.46 -8.74
N ARG A 4 17.43 27.30 -8.70
CA ARG A 4 17.11 26.17 -9.60
C ARG A 4 15.84 25.43 -9.15
N LEU A 5 15.64 25.32 -7.84
CA LEU A 5 14.45 24.70 -7.25
C LEU A 5 13.19 25.49 -7.59
N MET A 6 13.24 26.81 -7.50
CA MET A 6 12.15 27.69 -7.94
C MET A 6 11.83 27.48 -9.42
N THR A 7 12.84 27.49 -10.31
CA THR A 7 12.62 27.29 -11.76
C THR A 7 12.00 25.93 -12.09
N ILE A 8 12.40 24.85 -11.41
CA ILE A 8 11.83 23.51 -11.62
C ILE A 8 10.37 23.49 -11.15
N THR A 9 10.10 24.05 -9.97
CA THR A 9 8.74 24.11 -9.40
C THR A 9 7.80 24.93 -10.28
N ASP A 10 8.26 26.09 -10.78
CA ASP A 10 7.49 26.93 -11.73
C ASP A 10 7.19 26.19 -13.03
N SER A 11 8.13 25.37 -13.51
CA SER A 11 7.96 24.57 -14.73
C SER A 11 6.91 23.48 -14.52
N ILE A 12 6.96 22.79 -13.37
CA ILE A 12 5.97 21.78 -12.98
C ILE A 12 4.58 22.44 -12.86
N GLU A 13 4.50 23.56 -12.15
CA GLU A 13 3.26 24.30 -11.94
C GLU A 13 2.60 24.69 -13.27
N ARG A 14 3.40 25.18 -14.23
CA ARG A 14 2.93 25.54 -15.56
C ARG A 14 2.39 24.33 -16.32
N CYS A 15 3.10 23.20 -16.30
CA CYS A 15 2.66 21.96 -16.95
C CYS A 15 1.38 21.40 -16.30
N LEU A 16 1.22 21.51 -14.98
CA LEU A 16 -0.01 21.10 -14.30
C LEU A 16 -1.20 22.00 -14.69
N LYS A 17 -0.99 23.31 -14.78
CA LYS A 17 -2.04 24.29 -15.12
C LYS A 17 -2.47 24.24 -16.60
N LYS A 18 -1.51 24.12 -17.52
CA LYS A 18 -1.73 24.29 -18.97
C LYS A 18 -1.62 23.01 -19.77
N GLY A 19 -0.91 22.01 -19.23
CA GLY A 19 -0.70 20.75 -19.91
C GLY A 19 -1.94 19.88 -19.93
N LYS A 20 -1.87 18.76 -20.67
CA LYS A 20 -2.97 17.81 -20.80
C LYS A 20 -2.48 16.38 -20.64
N GLY A 21 -3.27 15.54 -19.95
CA GLY A 21 -3.10 14.09 -19.93
C GLY A 21 -1.69 13.64 -19.50
N GLU A 22 -0.90 13.16 -20.45
CA GLU A 22 0.46 12.68 -20.22
C GLU A 22 1.40 13.77 -19.68
N GLU A 23 1.26 15.03 -20.14
CA GLU A 23 2.10 16.13 -19.67
C GLU A 23 1.84 16.42 -18.19
N GLN A 24 0.57 16.46 -17.78
CA GLN A 24 0.20 16.62 -16.36
C GLN A 24 0.67 15.40 -15.54
N SER A 25 0.59 14.20 -16.11
CA SER A 25 1.04 12.97 -15.44
C SER A 25 2.55 12.96 -15.22
N ALA A 26 3.33 13.41 -16.20
CA ALA A 26 4.77 13.55 -16.12
C ALA A 26 5.16 14.66 -15.12
N ALA A 27 4.47 15.81 -15.15
CA ALA A 27 4.69 16.90 -14.21
C ALA A 27 4.42 16.48 -12.76
N ALA A 28 3.32 15.76 -12.51
CA ALA A 28 3.04 15.19 -11.19
C ALA A 28 4.14 14.20 -10.75
N SER A 29 4.57 13.32 -11.65
CA SER A 29 5.66 12.37 -11.35
C SER A 29 6.97 13.08 -11.03
N LEU A 30 7.31 14.16 -11.75
CA LEU A 30 8.48 14.97 -11.47
C LEU A 30 8.39 15.68 -10.12
N ALA A 31 7.21 16.20 -9.75
CA ALA A 31 6.97 16.78 -8.43
C ALA A 31 7.20 15.76 -7.30
N CYS A 32 6.70 14.53 -7.49
CA CYS A 32 6.90 13.44 -6.54
C CYS A 32 8.40 13.14 -6.35
N LEU A 33 9.15 13.01 -7.44
CA LEU A 33 10.58 12.74 -7.39
C LEU A 33 11.35 13.89 -6.74
N LEU A 34 10.97 15.13 -7.03
CA LEU A 34 11.55 16.31 -6.41
C LEU A 34 11.34 16.29 -4.89
N CYS A 35 10.11 16.06 -4.41
CA CYS A 35 9.81 16.01 -2.98
C CYS A 35 10.60 14.88 -2.28
N ILE A 36 10.65 13.68 -2.88
CA ILE A 36 11.43 12.56 -2.33
C ILE A 36 12.93 12.88 -2.28
N GLN A 37 13.46 13.55 -3.32
CA GLN A 37 14.89 13.87 -3.41
C GLN A 37 15.31 14.95 -2.40
N LEU A 38 14.43 15.91 -2.14
CA LEU A 38 14.63 16.95 -1.12
C LEU A 38 14.49 16.37 0.29
N GLY A 39 13.65 15.34 0.46
CA GLY A 39 13.34 14.76 1.76
C GLY A 39 12.40 15.64 2.58
N SER A 40 12.26 15.35 3.87
CA SER A 40 11.47 16.18 4.79
C SER A 40 12.23 17.47 5.13
N GLY A 41 11.53 18.62 5.04
CA GLY A 41 12.02 19.93 5.44
C GLY A 41 11.47 21.07 4.59
N ILE A 42 11.88 22.29 4.93
CA ILE A 42 11.34 23.55 4.39
C ILE A 42 11.30 23.58 2.85
N GLU A 43 12.33 23.07 2.18
CA GLU A 43 12.38 23.09 0.71
C GLU A 43 11.27 22.24 0.06
N SER A 44 10.96 21.07 0.61
CA SER A 44 9.89 20.22 0.07
C SER A 44 8.50 20.69 0.51
N GLU A 45 8.38 21.26 1.71
CA GLU A 45 7.17 21.94 2.19
C GLU A 45 6.78 23.10 1.26
N GLU A 46 7.72 23.96 0.86
CA GLU A 46 7.46 25.07 -0.07
C GLU A 46 7.01 24.58 -1.45
N VAL A 47 7.63 23.51 -1.96
CA VAL A 47 7.23 22.86 -3.21
C VAL A 47 5.80 22.31 -3.10
N LEU A 48 5.50 21.58 -2.02
CA LEU A 48 4.17 21.02 -1.80
C LEU A 48 3.13 22.12 -1.64
N LYS A 49 3.40 23.16 -0.85
CA LYS A 49 2.50 24.30 -0.66
C LYS A 49 2.12 24.97 -1.99
N THR A 50 3.07 25.06 -2.91
CA THR A 50 2.85 25.63 -4.25
C THR A 50 2.00 24.70 -5.13
N LEU A 51 2.27 23.40 -5.10
CA LEU A 51 1.68 22.44 -6.04
C LEU A 51 0.40 21.74 -5.54
N LYS A 52 0.22 21.60 -4.23
CA LYS A 52 -0.92 20.92 -3.57
C LYS A 52 -2.28 21.45 -4.02
N PRO A 53 -2.52 22.78 -4.15
CA PRO A 53 -3.81 23.29 -4.63
C PRO A 53 -4.13 22.79 -6.05
N LEU A 54 -3.12 22.67 -6.92
CA LEU A 54 -3.30 22.15 -8.27
C LEU A 54 -3.58 20.66 -8.28
N PHE A 55 -2.87 19.88 -7.45
CA PHE A 55 -3.14 18.46 -7.27
C PHE A 55 -4.57 18.22 -6.78
N MET A 56 -5.01 18.94 -5.74
CA MET A 56 -6.36 18.83 -5.21
C MET A 56 -7.41 19.20 -6.27
N SER A 57 -7.18 20.27 -7.02
CA SER A 57 -8.07 20.69 -8.12
C SER A 57 -8.17 19.63 -9.21
N ILE A 58 -7.05 19.10 -9.71
CA ILE A 58 -7.05 18.08 -10.76
C ILE A 58 -7.71 16.80 -10.25
N LEU A 59 -7.42 16.39 -9.01
CA LEU A 59 -7.97 15.19 -8.40
C LEU A 59 -9.50 15.25 -8.30
N ALA A 60 -10.04 16.40 -7.90
CA ALA A 60 -11.48 16.62 -7.73
C ALA A 60 -12.25 16.81 -9.04
N ASP A 61 -11.60 17.32 -10.10
CA ASP A 61 -12.24 17.60 -11.38
C ASP A 61 -12.60 16.31 -12.13
N THR A 62 -13.90 15.99 -12.20
CA THR A 62 -14.38 14.80 -12.92
C THR A 62 -14.26 14.91 -14.44
N SER A 63 -14.09 16.13 -14.98
CA SER A 63 -13.88 16.38 -16.41
C SER A 63 -12.40 16.30 -16.81
N ALA A 64 -11.48 16.36 -15.85
CA ALA A 64 -10.06 16.23 -16.10
C ALA A 64 -9.70 14.82 -16.60
N ASN A 65 -8.59 14.75 -17.34
CA ASN A 65 -8.09 13.49 -17.88
C ASN A 65 -7.83 12.47 -16.75
N VAL A 66 -8.39 11.26 -16.89
CA VAL A 66 -8.35 10.24 -15.83
C VAL A 66 -6.93 9.74 -15.51
N GLN A 67 -6.03 9.68 -16.50
CA GLN A 67 -4.63 9.29 -16.28
C GLN A 67 -3.87 10.36 -15.49
N ALA A 68 -4.11 11.64 -15.79
CA ALA A 68 -3.58 12.74 -14.99
C ALA A 68 -4.08 12.67 -13.54
N ARG A 69 -5.39 12.43 -13.34
CA ARG A 69 -5.97 12.24 -12.00
C ARG A 69 -5.34 11.07 -11.24
N GLN A 70 -5.08 9.95 -11.92
CA GLN A 70 -4.40 8.78 -11.35
C GLN A 70 -2.98 9.13 -10.89
N ALA A 71 -2.20 9.81 -11.74
CA ALA A 71 -0.83 10.23 -11.43
C ALA A 71 -0.80 11.23 -10.26
N VAL A 72 -1.74 12.17 -10.25
CA VAL A 72 -1.92 13.14 -9.16
C VAL A 72 -2.32 12.45 -7.86
N ALA A 73 -3.24 11.48 -7.87
CA ALA A 73 -3.64 10.75 -6.66
C ALA A 73 -2.44 10.08 -5.97
N LYS A 74 -1.58 9.44 -6.76
CA LYS A 74 -0.35 8.80 -6.24
C LYS A 74 0.66 9.84 -5.74
N THR A 75 0.90 10.88 -6.55
CA THR A 75 1.86 11.95 -6.26
C THR A 75 1.50 12.69 -4.98
N LEU A 76 0.23 13.10 -4.86
CA LEU A 76 -0.26 13.83 -3.70
C LEU A 76 -0.07 13.03 -2.41
N GLY A 77 -0.35 11.73 -2.41
CA GLY A 77 -0.15 10.88 -1.23
C GLY A 77 1.32 10.80 -0.80
N LEU A 78 2.23 10.60 -1.76
CA LEU A 78 3.66 10.54 -1.50
C LEU A 78 4.23 11.88 -1.05
N CYS A 79 3.87 12.98 -1.71
CA CYS A 79 4.34 14.30 -1.31
C CYS A 79 3.79 14.70 0.06
N THR A 80 2.53 14.37 0.36
CA THR A 80 1.93 14.63 1.68
C THR A 80 2.68 13.86 2.77
N LEU A 81 3.01 12.58 2.54
CA LEU A 81 3.82 11.81 3.51
C LEU A 81 5.19 12.43 3.77
N VAL A 82 5.85 12.97 2.74
CA VAL A 82 7.24 13.43 2.82
C VAL A 82 7.35 14.86 3.35
N ALA A 83 6.41 15.72 2.97
CA ALA A 83 6.56 17.18 3.04
C ALA A 83 5.41 17.91 3.73
N GLU A 84 4.33 17.22 4.15
CA GLU A 84 3.27 17.86 4.94
C GLU A 84 3.54 17.69 6.43
N ASP A 85 3.60 18.81 7.17
CA ASP A 85 3.84 18.81 8.62
C ASP A 85 2.56 19.12 9.43
N ASP A 86 1.55 19.73 8.80
CA ASP A 86 0.27 20.00 9.46
C ASP A 86 -0.68 18.80 9.30
N ILE A 87 -1.01 18.19 10.44
CA ILE A 87 -1.91 17.04 10.52
C ILE A 87 -3.31 17.34 9.95
N LEU A 88 -3.83 18.56 10.07
CA LEU A 88 -5.12 18.95 9.51
C LEU A 88 -5.09 18.91 7.97
N ASP A 89 -3.96 19.31 7.40
CA ASP A 89 -3.71 19.30 5.97
C ASP A 89 -3.49 17.88 5.42
N VAL A 90 -2.91 16.98 6.22
CA VAL A 90 -2.87 15.54 5.95
C VAL A 90 -4.31 14.99 5.91
N HIS A 91 -5.15 15.31 6.89
CA HIS A 91 -6.54 14.87 6.92
C HIS A 91 -7.36 15.37 5.74
N ALA A 92 -7.23 16.64 5.35
CA ALA A 92 -7.91 17.18 4.19
C ALA A 92 -7.54 16.44 2.90
N THR A 93 -6.27 16.03 2.78
CA THR A 93 -5.79 15.19 1.68
C THR A 93 -6.40 13.80 1.74
N MET A 94 -6.42 13.17 2.92
CA MET A 94 -7.02 11.85 3.12
C MET A 94 -8.53 11.86 2.79
N GLU A 95 -9.26 12.89 3.19
CA GLU A 95 -10.69 13.03 2.89
C GLU A 95 -10.92 13.12 1.36
N SER A 96 -10.03 13.80 0.64
CA SER A 96 -10.09 13.85 -0.83
C SER A 96 -9.90 12.47 -1.48
N PHE A 97 -8.99 11.64 -0.96
CA PHE A 97 -8.86 10.26 -1.43
C PHE A 97 -10.06 9.41 -1.05
N GLU A 98 -10.56 9.58 0.18
CA GLU A 98 -11.72 8.88 0.70
C GLU A 98 -12.93 9.08 -0.21
N ARG A 99 -13.23 10.34 -0.54
CA ARG A 99 -14.32 10.71 -1.45
C ARG A 99 -14.24 10.01 -2.81
N LEU A 100 -13.08 9.56 -3.26
CA LEU A 100 -12.95 8.79 -4.51
C LEU A 100 -13.27 7.31 -4.28
N PHE A 101 -12.49 6.61 -3.44
CA PHE A 101 -12.59 5.16 -3.37
C PHE A 101 -13.88 4.66 -2.72
N VAL A 102 -14.57 5.48 -1.89
CA VAL A 102 -15.86 5.08 -1.30
C VAL A 102 -16.94 4.85 -2.35
N HIS A 103 -16.80 5.43 -3.55
CA HIS A 103 -17.68 5.14 -4.69
C HIS A 103 -17.52 3.72 -5.23
N SER A 104 -16.43 3.01 -4.88
CA SER A 104 -16.24 1.60 -5.21
C SER A 104 -16.87 0.64 -4.21
N TYR A 105 -17.29 1.12 -3.04
CA TYR A 105 -17.93 0.26 -2.05
C TYR A 105 -19.26 -0.29 -2.56
N ALA A 106 -19.62 -1.47 -2.06
CA ALA A 106 -20.97 -1.98 -2.24
C ALA A 106 -22.00 -0.99 -1.66
N ARG A 107 -23.15 -0.91 -2.33
CA ARG A 107 -24.30 -0.12 -1.90
C ARG A 107 -25.04 -0.84 -0.77
N GLY A 108 -25.92 -0.14 -0.06
CA GLY A 108 -26.66 -0.70 1.08
C GLY A 108 -27.59 -1.86 0.73
N ASP A 109 -27.93 -2.02 -0.55
CA ASP A 109 -28.69 -3.16 -1.10
C ASP A 109 -27.79 -4.34 -1.53
N GLY A 110 -26.49 -4.27 -1.27
CA GLY A 110 -25.49 -5.26 -1.68
C GLY A 110 -25.08 -5.17 -3.15
N SER A 111 -25.71 -4.30 -3.95
CA SER A 111 -25.35 -4.11 -5.35
C SER A 111 -24.00 -3.40 -5.50
N ARG A 112 -23.30 -3.66 -6.60
CA ARG A 112 -21.99 -3.07 -6.88
C ARG A 112 -22.07 -2.03 -7.98
N PRO A 113 -21.37 -0.90 -7.82
CA PRO A 113 -21.25 0.06 -8.90
C PRO A 113 -20.43 -0.54 -10.05
N ALA A 114 -20.93 -0.39 -11.28
CA ALA A 114 -20.20 -0.73 -12.48
C ALA A 114 -19.13 0.36 -12.72
N ILE A 115 -17.87 0.04 -12.45
CA ILE A 115 -16.76 1.00 -12.54
C ILE A 115 -15.82 0.58 -13.66
N GLY A 116 -15.69 1.43 -14.67
CA GLY A 116 -14.76 1.20 -15.77
C GLY A 116 -13.29 1.13 -15.30
N PRO A 117 -12.41 0.45 -16.05
CA PRO A 117 -11.05 0.13 -15.62
C PRO A 117 -10.20 1.36 -15.26
N GLN A 118 -10.36 2.47 -16.00
CA GLN A 118 -9.62 3.72 -15.73
C GLN A 118 -10.07 4.38 -14.42
N VAL A 119 -11.37 4.40 -14.13
CA VAL A 119 -11.89 4.94 -12.87
C VAL A 119 -11.54 4.03 -11.71
N SER A 120 -11.59 2.71 -11.91
CA SER A 120 -11.12 1.75 -10.90
C SER A 120 -9.65 1.98 -10.57
N ALA A 121 -8.79 2.22 -11.56
CA ALA A 121 -7.38 2.51 -11.32
C ALA A 121 -7.17 3.83 -10.55
N LEU A 122 -8.00 4.86 -10.80
CA LEU A 122 -8.00 6.08 -9.99
C LEU A 122 -8.36 5.79 -8.54
N HIS A 123 -9.44 5.05 -8.30
CA HIS A 123 -9.88 4.68 -6.95
C HIS A 123 -8.84 3.79 -6.25
N THR A 124 -8.18 2.89 -6.98
CA THR A 124 -7.07 2.06 -6.44
C THR A 124 -5.90 2.94 -5.99
N ASN A 125 -5.48 3.92 -6.81
CA ASN A 125 -4.41 4.85 -6.41
C ASN A 125 -4.81 5.69 -5.20
N ALA A 126 -6.06 6.17 -5.15
CA ALA A 126 -6.57 6.90 -3.99
C ALA A 126 -6.56 6.04 -2.72
N LEU A 127 -7.00 4.78 -2.80
CA LEU A 127 -7.00 3.85 -1.66
C LEU A 127 -5.57 3.59 -1.16
N LEU A 128 -4.61 3.34 -2.06
CA LEU A 128 -3.21 3.12 -1.69
C LEU A 128 -2.56 4.38 -1.09
N SER A 129 -2.81 5.56 -1.67
CA SER A 129 -2.33 6.83 -1.11
C SER A 129 -2.95 7.13 0.25
N TRP A 130 -4.24 6.82 0.44
CA TRP A 130 -4.90 6.95 1.72
C TRP A 130 -4.34 5.98 2.76
N ALA A 131 -4.11 4.71 2.37
CA ALA A 131 -3.50 3.71 3.24
C ALA A 131 -2.08 4.09 3.64
N LEU A 132 -1.30 4.68 2.72
CA LEU A 132 0.02 5.22 3.03
C LEU A 132 -0.04 6.29 4.14
N LEU A 133 -0.99 7.22 4.05
CA LEU A 133 -1.13 8.30 5.05
C LEU A 133 -1.64 7.80 6.40
N LEU A 134 -2.33 6.65 6.47
CA LEU A 134 -2.67 6.03 7.77
C LEU A 134 -1.44 5.72 8.62
N THR A 135 -0.28 5.45 8.00
CA THR A 135 0.96 5.11 8.73
C THR A 135 1.52 6.25 9.58
N ILE A 136 1.05 7.48 9.38
CA ILE A 136 1.44 8.66 10.16
C ILE A 136 0.27 9.24 10.97
N CYS A 137 -0.88 8.57 10.99
CA CYS A 137 -2.03 8.98 11.80
C CYS A 137 -1.85 8.60 13.27
N THR A 138 -2.52 9.37 14.14
CA THR A 138 -2.58 9.07 15.58
C THR A 138 -3.54 7.93 15.88
N ALA A 139 -3.36 7.26 17.03
CA ALA A 139 -4.23 6.18 17.48
C ALA A 139 -5.72 6.57 17.53
N SER A 140 -6.06 7.81 17.88
CA SER A 140 -7.44 8.28 17.90
C SER A 140 -8.08 8.28 16.51
N GLN A 141 -7.34 8.75 15.51
CA GLN A 141 -7.79 8.80 14.13
C GLN A 141 -7.90 7.39 13.54
N ILE A 142 -6.95 6.50 13.87
CA ILE A 142 -7.03 5.10 13.46
C ILE A 142 -8.28 4.41 14.01
N ARG A 143 -8.68 4.67 15.27
CA ARG A 143 -9.95 4.14 15.82
C ARG A 143 -11.18 4.57 15.01
N GLU A 144 -11.23 5.83 14.61
CA GLU A 144 -12.32 6.36 13.78
C GLU A 144 -12.32 5.71 12.39
N VAL A 145 -11.15 5.59 11.78
CA VAL A 145 -10.96 4.93 10.49
C VAL A 145 -11.39 3.46 10.54
N LEU A 146 -10.97 2.71 11.56
CA LEU A 146 -11.34 1.31 11.77
C LEU A 146 -12.87 1.16 11.85
N ARG A 147 -13.52 1.96 12.71
CA ARG A 147 -14.99 1.95 12.84
C ARG A 147 -15.69 2.25 11.52
N LYS A 148 -15.17 3.20 10.74
CA LYS A 148 -15.83 3.70 9.51
C LYS A 148 -15.59 2.81 8.28
N HIS A 149 -14.37 2.30 8.11
CA HIS A 149 -13.94 1.67 6.86
C HIS A 149 -13.76 0.15 6.95
N LEU A 150 -13.36 -0.40 8.09
CA LEU A 150 -13.07 -1.82 8.20
C LEU A 150 -14.27 -2.72 7.85
N PRO A 151 -15.52 -2.40 8.23
CA PRO A 151 -16.69 -3.19 7.81
C PRO A 151 -16.98 -3.13 6.30
N ARG A 152 -16.48 -2.10 5.60
CA ARG A 152 -16.84 -1.82 4.19
C ARG A 152 -15.75 -2.27 3.21
N LEU A 153 -14.48 -2.20 3.62
CA LEU A 153 -13.32 -2.60 2.81
C LEU A 153 -13.41 -4.04 2.26
N PRO A 154 -13.92 -5.04 3.00
CA PRO A 154 -14.09 -6.40 2.49
C PRO A 154 -14.94 -6.48 1.22
N SER A 155 -15.84 -5.52 0.97
CA SER A 155 -16.62 -5.48 -0.28
C SER A 155 -15.75 -5.24 -1.53
N LEU A 156 -14.61 -4.55 -1.38
CA LEU A 156 -13.68 -4.28 -2.48
C LEU A 156 -12.88 -5.52 -2.90
N LEU A 157 -12.75 -6.52 -2.02
CA LEU A 157 -12.12 -7.81 -2.32
C LEU A 157 -12.87 -8.58 -3.42
N GLU A 158 -14.10 -8.19 -3.71
CA GLU A 158 -14.94 -8.81 -4.71
C GLU A 158 -15.06 -7.97 -6.00
N SER A 159 -14.25 -6.91 -6.13
CA SER A 159 -14.12 -6.12 -7.36
C SER A 159 -13.72 -7.01 -8.54
N GLU A 160 -14.15 -6.68 -9.76
CA GLU A 160 -13.69 -7.34 -10.99
C GLU A 160 -12.21 -7.05 -11.28
N HIS A 161 -11.72 -5.88 -10.85
CA HIS A 161 -10.37 -5.40 -11.10
C HIS A 161 -9.37 -5.96 -10.10
N VAL A 162 -8.38 -6.73 -10.57
CA VAL A 162 -7.36 -7.38 -9.73
C VAL A 162 -6.60 -6.38 -8.87
N SER A 163 -6.27 -5.21 -9.42
CA SER A 163 -5.53 -4.15 -8.73
C SER A 163 -6.31 -3.59 -7.53
N MET A 164 -7.63 -3.41 -7.65
CA MET A 164 -8.49 -2.97 -6.56
C MET A 164 -8.54 -4.02 -5.45
N ARG A 165 -8.69 -5.30 -5.79
CA ARG A 165 -8.68 -6.38 -4.79
C ARG A 165 -7.37 -6.39 -4.00
N ILE A 166 -6.23 -6.32 -4.70
CA ILE A 166 -4.90 -6.28 -4.08
C ILE A 166 -4.78 -5.09 -3.12
N ALA A 167 -5.11 -3.88 -3.57
CA ALA A 167 -5.03 -2.68 -2.74
C ALA A 167 -5.94 -2.77 -1.50
N ALA A 168 -7.15 -3.32 -1.65
CA ALA A 168 -8.06 -3.53 -0.53
C ALA A 168 -7.49 -4.55 0.48
N GLY A 169 -6.92 -5.67 0.01
CA GLY A 169 -6.27 -6.65 0.88
C GLY A 169 -5.09 -6.08 1.64
N GLU A 170 -4.19 -5.35 0.96
CA GLU A 170 -3.05 -4.67 1.59
C GLU A 170 -3.50 -3.62 2.61
N THR A 171 -4.56 -2.85 2.30
CA THR A 171 -5.12 -1.85 3.21
C THR A 171 -5.76 -2.51 4.44
N ILE A 172 -6.50 -3.61 4.27
CA ILE A 172 -7.07 -4.37 5.38
C ILE A 172 -5.94 -4.91 6.28
N SER A 173 -4.90 -5.48 5.68
CA SER A 173 -3.73 -5.97 6.42
C SER A 173 -3.10 -4.86 7.27
N LEU A 174 -2.89 -3.68 6.70
CA LEU A 174 -2.35 -2.53 7.42
C LEU A 174 -3.27 -2.12 8.58
N LEU A 175 -4.58 -2.08 8.38
CA LEU A 175 -5.52 -1.71 9.44
C LEU A 175 -5.53 -2.73 10.58
N PHE A 176 -5.43 -4.02 10.30
CA PHE A 176 -5.28 -5.05 11.33
C PHE A 176 -3.96 -4.89 12.10
N GLU A 177 -2.86 -4.57 11.42
CA GLU A 177 -1.58 -4.27 12.07
C GLU A 177 -1.67 -3.06 13.00
N LEU A 178 -2.20 -1.94 12.51
CA LEU A 178 -2.38 -0.71 13.31
C LEU A 178 -3.37 -0.91 14.46
N ALA A 179 -4.42 -1.69 14.27
CA ALA A 179 -5.37 -2.01 15.32
C ALA A 179 -4.70 -2.85 16.43
N ARG A 180 -3.91 -3.85 16.06
CA ARG A 180 -3.19 -4.72 17.01
C ARG A 180 -2.05 -4.04 17.73
N ASP A 181 -1.39 -3.08 17.09
CA ASP A 181 -0.40 -2.21 17.75
C ASP A 181 -1.02 -1.38 18.88
N MET A 182 -2.30 -1.00 18.73
CA MET A 182 -3.05 -0.26 19.74
C MET A 182 -3.74 -1.15 20.78
N ASP A 183 -4.18 -2.34 20.37
CA ASP A 183 -4.89 -3.34 21.18
C ASP A 183 -4.54 -4.75 20.68
N ALA A 184 -3.63 -5.45 21.38
CA ALA A 184 -3.14 -6.77 20.96
C ALA A 184 -4.27 -7.81 20.82
N GLU A 185 -5.35 -7.66 21.58
CA GLU A 185 -6.53 -8.53 21.55
C GLU A 185 -7.60 -8.05 20.56
N PHE A 186 -7.23 -7.17 19.61
CA PHE A 186 -8.15 -6.67 18.61
C PHE A 186 -8.77 -7.80 17.78
N GLU A 187 -10.09 -7.90 17.86
CA GLU A 187 -10.93 -8.79 17.08
C GLU A 187 -11.87 -8.01 16.16
N PHE A 188 -12.09 -8.57 14.97
CA PHE A 188 -13.05 -8.05 14.01
C PHE A 188 -14.25 -8.97 13.94
N GLU A 189 -15.46 -8.43 14.15
CA GLU A 189 -16.72 -9.18 14.23
C GLU A 189 -16.95 -10.09 13.01
N ASP A 190 -16.70 -9.58 11.80
CA ASP A 190 -16.81 -10.37 10.54
C ASP A 190 -15.48 -11.04 10.14
N GLY A 191 -14.61 -11.33 11.11
CA GLY A 191 -13.26 -11.87 10.91
C GLY A 191 -13.24 -13.19 10.14
N GLU A 192 -14.11 -14.14 10.48
CA GLU A 192 -14.21 -15.43 9.79
C GLU A 192 -14.61 -15.27 8.31
N VAL A 193 -15.65 -14.46 8.06
CA VAL A 193 -16.13 -14.16 6.70
C VAL A 193 -15.04 -13.47 5.87
N LEU A 194 -14.26 -12.59 6.49
CA LEU A 194 -13.10 -11.97 5.86
C LEU A 194 -12.02 -13.00 5.52
N CYS A 195 -11.66 -13.88 6.45
CA CYS A 195 -10.67 -14.93 6.25
C CYS A 195 -11.08 -15.89 5.11
N ASP A 196 -12.35 -16.23 4.98
CA ASP A 196 -12.87 -17.03 3.88
C ASP A 196 -12.66 -16.33 2.52
N LYS A 197 -12.99 -15.03 2.44
CA LYS A 197 -12.76 -14.24 1.22
C LYS A 197 -11.27 -14.17 0.85
N LEU A 198 -10.41 -13.93 1.84
CA LEU A 198 -8.95 -13.87 1.65
C LEU A 198 -8.39 -15.22 1.21
N SER A 199 -8.85 -16.32 1.82
CA SER A 199 -8.48 -17.70 1.47
C SER A 199 -8.87 -18.07 0.03
N ALA A 200 -10.07 -17.69 -0.40
CA ALA A 200 -10.52 -17.88 -1.78
C ALA A 200 -9.63 -17.12 -2.79
N LEU A 201 -9.18 -15.92 -2.44
CA LEU A 201 -8.28 -15.11 -3.28
C LEU A 201 -6.82 -15.63 -3.29
N ALA A 202 -6.37 -16.21 -2.16
CA ALA A 202 -5.06 -16.83 -2.01
C ALA A 202 -4.91 -18.14 -2.81
N THR A 203 -6.03 -18.84 -3.03
CA THR A 203 -6.11 -20.11 -3.77
C THR A 203 -6.69 -19.97 -5.19
N ASP A 204 -6.92 -18.73 -5.64
CA ASP A 204 -7.64 -18.39 -6.88
C ASP A 204 -7.39 -19.33 -8.07
N CYS A 205 -8.46 -20.03 -8.45
CA CYS A 205 -8.54 -20.99 -9.54
C CYS A 205 -9.36 -20.48 -10.75
N ASN A 206 -9.78 -19.20 -10.75
CA ASN A 206 -10.70 -18.68 -11.75
C ASN A 206 -10.12 -18.76 -13.19
N LYS A 207 -10.84 -19.43 -14.10
CA LYS A 207 -10.40 -19.67 -15.48
C LYS A 207 -10.40 -18.40 -16.33
N HIS A 208 -11.21 -17.40 -16.00
CA HIS A 208 -11.36 -16.16 -16.77
C HIS A 208 -10.31 -15.09 -16.44
N ARG A 209 -9.37 -15.37 -15.52
CA ARG A 209 -8.27 -14.46 -15.17
C ARG A 209 -6.95 -14.90 -15.80
N THR A 210 -6.09 -13.94 -16.15
CA THR A 210 -4.78 -14.23 -16.76
C THR A 210 -3.86 -14.99 -15.79
N LYS A 211 -2.89 -15.75 -16.32
CA LYS A 211 -1.92 -16.50 -15.51
C LYS A 211 -1.06 -15.58 -14.65
N VAL A 212 -0.68 -14.41 -15.18
CA VAL A 212 0.14 -13.41 -14.49
C VAL A 212 -0.63 -12.82 -13.32
N ASP A 213 -1.88 -12.39 -13.54
CA ASP A 213 -2.71 -11.78 -12.50
C ASP A 213 -3.01 -12.76 -11.36
N LYS A 214 -3.36 -14.01 -11.69
CA LYS A 214 -3.56 -15.07 -10.69
C LYS A 214 -2.30 -15.30 -9.86
N ARG A 215 -1.12 -15.32 -10.48
CA ARG A 215 0.14 -15.51 -9.74
C ARG A 215 0.39 -14.36 -8.78
N LYS A 216 0.22 -13.11 -9.23
CA LYS A 216 0.40 -11.91 -8.41
C LYS A 216 -0.59 -11.89 -7.26
N GLN A 217 -1.89 -12.03 -7.55
CA GLN A 217 -2.96 -12.04 -6.57
C GLN A 217 -2.74 -13.11 -5.50
N ARG A 218 -2.53 -14.38 -5.89
CA ARG A 218 -2.30 -15.46 -4.93
C ARG A 218 -1.08 -15.22 -4.05
N SER A 219 -0.04 -14.57 -4.57
CA SER A 219 1.12 -14.20 -3.76
C SER A 219 0.74 -13.21 -2.68
N VAL A 220 0.14 -12.08 -3.07
CA VAL A 220 -0.27 -11.03 -2.14
C VAL A 220 -1.26 -11.57 -1.11
N PHE A 221 -2.30 -12.29 -1.54
CA PHE A 221 -3.34 -12.74 -0.62
C PHE A 221 -2.92 -13.85 0.33
N ARG A 222 -1.86 -14.63 0.02
CA ARG A 222 -1.27 -15.50 1.03
C ARG A 222 -0.58 -14.71 2.14
N ASP A 223 0.05 -13.58 1.81
CA ASP A 223 0.73 -12.75 2.80
C ASP A 223 -0.28 -11.92 3.61
N VAL A 224 -1.31 -11.36 2.95
CA VAL A 224 -2.44 -10.68 3.62
C VAL A 224 -3.20 -11.63 4.54
N LEU A 225 -3.55 -12.83 4.07
CA LEU A 225 -4.24 -13.82 4.89
C LEU A 225 -3.42 -14.14 6.15
N ARG A 226 -2.12 -14.39 6.00
CA ARG A 226 -1.23 -14.61 7.14
C ARG A 226 -1.19 -13.42 8.09
N ALA A 227 -1.18 -12.19 7.59
CA ALA A 227 -1.15 -11.00 8.45
C ALA A 227 -2.47 -10.83 9.22
N VAL A 228 -3.61 -11.06 8.57
CA VAL A 228 -4.94 -10.98 9.20
C VAL A 228 -5.15 -12.15 10.18
N GLU A 229 -4.75 -13.37 9.82
CA GLU A 229 -4.83 -14.57 10.67
C GLU A 229 -3.76 -14.62 11.75
N ALA A 230 -2.66 -13.86 11.63
CA ALA A 230 -1.57 -13.86 12.59
C ALA A 230 -2.07 -13.35 13.95
N ASN A 231 -2.57 -14.30 14.72
CA ASN A 231 -2.60 -14.33 16.15
C ASN A 231 -1.15 -14.56 16.60
N GLU A 232 -0.61 -13.80 17.56
CA GLU A 232 0.73 -14.05 18.13
C GLU A 232 0.90 -15.52 18.51
N PHE A 233 -0.19 -16.16 18.94
CA PHE A 233 -0.32 -17.58 19.20
C PHE A 233 0.18 -18.51 18.07
N ILE A 234 -0.10 -18.22 16.79
CA ILE A 234 0.37 -19.07 15.68
C ILE A 234 1.89 -18.97 15.51
N ARG A 235 2.47 -17.80 15.78
CA ARG A 235 3.92 -17.62 15.73
C ARG A 235 4.62 -18.37 16.86
N ASP A 236 4.02 -18.39 18.04
CA ASP A 236 4.52 -19.16 19.19
C ASP A 236 4.35 -20.67 18.99
N VAL A 237 3.17 -21.12 18.53
CA VAL A 237 2.90 -22.55 18.28
C VAL A 237 3.81 -23.15 17.20
N PHE A 238 4.16 -22.38 16.18
CA PHE A 238 4.99 -22.85 15.07
C PHE A 238 6.42 -22.32 15.09
N GLU A 239 6.85 -21.65 16.18
CA GLU A 239 8.18 -21.04 16.34
C GLU A 239 8.60 -20.18 15.13
N LEU A 240 7.66 -19.44 14.53
CA LEU A 240 7.89 -18.70 13.29
C LEU A 240 8.76 -17.45 13.48
N GLY A 241 9.15 -17.15 14.72
CA GLY A 241 9.94 -15.98 15.10
C GLY A 241 9.16 -14.67 15.00
N PRO A 242 9.82 -13.54 15.34
CA PRO A 242 9.23 -12.21 15.28
C PRO A 242 8.63 -11.95 13.88
N PRO A 243 7.55 -11.16 13.78
CA PRO A 243 7.07 -10.69 12.49
C PRO A 243 8.22 -10.15 11.66
N MET A 244 8.23 -10.53 10.37
CA MET A 244 9.17 -9.95 9.42
C MET A 244 8.75 -8.50 9.19
N LEU A 245 9.15 -7.63 10.11
CA LEU A 245 9.08 -6.20 9.92
C LEU A 245 10.05 -5.88 8.79
N VAL A 246 9.57 -5.21 7.73
CA VAL A 246 10.50 -4.48 6.85
C VAL A 246 10.89 -3.21 7.61
N ASP A 247 11.68 -3.39 8.66
CA ASP A 247 12.07 -2.32 9.55
C ASP A 247 13.24 -1.52 8.98
N SER A 248 13.47 -0.36 9.58
CA SER A 248 14.61 0.52 9.28
C SER A 248 15.96 -0.20 9.43
N ALA A 249 16.05 -1.28 10.22
CA ALA A 249 17.25 -2.10 10.35
C ALA A 249 17.53 -2.93 9.08
N THR A 250 16.50 -3.42 8.41
CA THR A 250 16.58 -4.12 7.11
C THR A 250 17.05 -3.18 5.99
N LEU A 251 16.61 -1.91 6.02
CA LEU A 251 17.11 -0.86 5.12
C LEU A 251 18.54 -0.39 5.47
N LYS A 252 18.88 -0.32 6.77
CA LYS A 252 20.25 -0.06 7.23
C LYS A 252 21.22 -1.19 6.86
N ALA A 253 20.75 -2.44 6.80
CA ALA A 253 21.53 -3.59 6.33
C ALA A 253 21.97 -3.46 4.86
N MET A 254 21.35 -2.57 4.07
CA MET A 254 21.81 -2.26 2.72
C MET A 254 23.07 -1.37 2.69
N LYS A 255 23.46 -0.73 3.81
CA LYS A 255 24.69 0.06 3.97
C LYS A 255 25.89 -0.72 4.49
N ILE A 256 25.82 -2.05 4.52
CA ILE A 256 26.91 -2.93 4.96
C ILE A 256 28.00 -3.02 3.87
N SER A 257 29.27 -3.06 4.26
CA SER A 257 30.38 -3.21 3.31
C SER A 257 30.27 -4.52 2.51
N ARG A 258 30.87 -4.58 1.32
CA ARG A 258 30.83 -5.79 0.47
C ARG A 258 31.33 -7.04 1.22
N LEU A 259 32.32 -6.88 2.10
CA LEU A 259 32.92 -7.96 2.88
C LEU A 259 31.98 -8.48 3.97
N GLU A 260 31.39 -7.58 4.76
CA GLU A 260 30.45 -7.97 5.82
C GLU A 260 29.18 -8.60 5.24
N ARG A 261 28.67 -8.10 4.10
CA ARG A 261 27.55 -8.72 3.40
C ARG A 261 27.90 -10.14 2.93
N HIS A 262 29.12 -10.36 2.45
CA HIS A 262 29.60 -11.68 2.05
C HIS A 262 29.72 -12.63 3.27
N LEU A 263 30.26 -12.16 4.39
CA LEU A 263 30.39 -12.95 5.62
C LEU A 263 29.02 -13.31 6.21
N TYR A 264 28.11 -12.34 6.29
CA TYR A 264 26.73 -12.57 6.72
C TYR A 264 26.00 -13.58 5.83
N ASN A 265 26.09 -13.41 4.51
CA ASN A 265 25.49 -14.35 3.56
C ASN A 265 26.11 -15.75 3.67
N SER A 266 27.42 -15.86 3.89
CA SER A 266 28.12 -17.13 4.09
C SER A 266 27.68 -17.84 5.37
N ALA A 267 27.55 -17.11 6.48
CA ALA A 267 27.04 -17.63 7.75
C ALA A 267 25.58 -18.10 7.60
N ALA A 268 24.72 -17.28 7.00
CA ALA A 268 23.32 -17.62 6.73
C ALA A 268 23.17 -18.80 5.77
N PHE A 269 24.08 -18.97 4.79
CA PHE A 269 24.10 -20.12 3.88
C PHE A 269 24.47 -21.41 4.61
N LYS A 270 25.51 -21.37 5.46
CA LYS A 270 25.90 -22.52 6.30
C LYS A 270 24.79 -22.92 7.27
N ALA A 271 24.17 -21.95 7.94
CA ALA A 271 23.05 -22.19 8.85
C ALA A 271 21.85 -22.84 8.13
N ARG A 272 21.44 -22.29 6.98
CA ARG A 272 20.38 -22.87 6.13
C ARG A 272 20.72 -24.28 5.66
N THR A 273 21.96 -24.54 5.28
CA THR A 273 22.40 -25.86 4.82
C THR A 273 22.31 -26.88 5.96
N LYS A 274 22.79 -26.53 7.16
CA LYS A 274 22.72 -27.38 8.34
C LYS A 274 21.27 -27.66 8.76
N ALA A 275 20.41 -26.64 8.77
CA ALA A 275 19.00 -26.79 9.09
C ALA A 275 18.25 -27.65 8.06
N ARG A 276 18.48 -27.43 6.76
CA ARG A 276 17.79 -28.17 5.68
C ARG A 276 18.29 -29.60 5.52
N ASN A 277 19.56 -29.88 5.83
CA ASN A 277 20.07 -31.25 5.82
C ASN A 277 19.33 -32.15 6.82
N LYS A 278 18.82 -31.62 7.94
CA LYS A 278 17.99 -32.39 8.89
C LYS A 278 16.65 -32.85 8.30
N PHE A 279 16.17 -32.20 7.24
CA PHE A 279 14.86 -32.46 6.64
C PHE A 279 14.95 -32.92 5.18
N ARG A 280 16.16 -33.11 4.65
CA ARG A 280 16.42 -33.46 3.25
C ARG A 280 16.02 -34.89 2.93
N ASP A 281 16.13 -35.78 3.92
CA ASP A 281 15.88 -37.22 3.74
C ASP A 281 14.41 -37.62 3.95
N LYS A 282 13.51 -36.65 4.17
CA LYS A 282 12.06 -36.89 4.37
C LYS A 282 11.34 -37.58 3.20
N ARG A 283 11.98 -37.68 2.04
CA ARG A 283 11.43 -38.33 0.82
C ARG A 283 12.43 -39.32 0.21
N VAL A 284 13.47 -39.69 0.96
CA VAL A 284 14.38 -40.75 0.51
C VAL A 284 13.65 -42.06 0.72
N ASP A 285 13.52 -42.84 -0.34
CA ASP A 285 12.96 -44.18 -0.28
C ASP A 285 14.02 -45.07 0.39
N VAL A 286 13.97 -45.13 1.73
CA VAL A 286 14.84 -46.02 2.50
C VAL A 286 14.23 -47.40 2.34
N GLY A 287 14.59 -48.08 1.25
CA GLY A 287 14.23 -49.48 1.05
C GLY A 287 14.70 -50.29 2.25
N GLU A 288 13.76 -50.87 2.99
CA GLU A 288 14.04 -51.92 3.95
C GLU A 288 14.55 -53.12 3.15
N PHE A 289 15.84 -53.46 3.34
CA PHE A 289 16.38 -54.76 2.99
C PHE A 289 16.24 -55.70 4.19
#